data_AF-A0A9D7QL49-F1
#
_entry.id   AF-A0A9D7QL49-F1
#
_cell.length_a   1.000
_cell.length_b   1.000
_cell.length_c   1.000
_cell.angle_alpha   90.00
_cell.angle_beta   90.00
_cell.angle_gamma   90.00
#
_symmetry.space_group_name_H-M   'P 1'
#
loop_
_entity.id
_entity.type
_entity.pdbx_description
1 polymer ?
#
loop_
_entity_poly.entity_id
_entity_poly.type
_entity_poly.pdbx_seq_one_letter_code
_entity_poly.pdbx_strand_id
1 'polypeptide(L)'
;MPLFLVELVPTTTTKDGVVHAVDALVDALGHAADLVETQVTASASRAFVILDADAADPIETLAQTGLPGVATITAPAAVRLVGADLDEIKAARPEASHLVEWDLPDGLDMPTYLARKAAKTPLYDQVPEVSFLRTYVREDMVKCLCFYDAPDVDAVVRARDVVSAPVNRLHALGQSAVTTGVRR
;
A
#
# COMPACT_ATOMS: atom_id res chain seq x y z
N MET A 1 13.05 -8.99 -6.97
CA MET A 1 11.82 -9.77 -7.24
C MET A 1 10.69 -8.78 -7.47
N PRO A 2 9.64 -9.12 -8.25
CA PRO A 2 8.50 -8.21 -8.45
C PRO A 2 7.71 -8.03 -7.15
N LEU A 3 7.18 -6.82 -6.98
CA LEU A 3 6.31 -6.50 -5.85
C LEU A 3 4.85 -6.69 -6.25
N PHE A 4 4.05 -7.23 -5.33
CA PHE A 4 2.62 -7.41 -5.50
C PHE A 4 1.84 -6.72 -4.40
N LEU A 5 0.81 -5.98 -4.79
CA LEU A 5 -0.21 -5.45 -3.90
C LEU A 5 -1.36 -6.44 -3.81
N VAL A 6 -1.75 -6.75 -2.57
CA VAL A 6 -3.00 -7.43 -2.23
C VAL A 6 -3.77 -6.58 -1.23
N GLU A 7 -5.08 -6.51 -1.40
CA GLU A 7 -5.98 -5.87 -0.45
C GLU A 7 -6.83 -6.91 0.26
N LEU A 8 -6.83 -6.83 1.59
CA LEU A 8 -7.59 -7.71 2.46
C LEU A 8 -8.71 -6.93 3.14
N VAL A 9 -9.90 -7.51 3.18
CA VAL A 9 -11.00 -7.12 4.06
C VAL A 9 -11.16 -8.23 5.10
N PRO A 10 -10.88 -7.99 6.39
CA PRO A 10 -11.06 -9.00 7.42
C PRO A 10 -12.56 -9.26 7.64
N THR A 11 -12.91 -10.48 8.07
CA THR A 11 -14.27 -10.79 8.52
C THR A 11 -14.63 -10.03 9.79
N THR A 12 -13.64 -9.75 10.64
CA THR A 12 -13.80 -9.01 11.88
C THR A 12 -13.01 -7.71 11.80
N THR A 13 -13.68 -6.56 11.73
CA THR A 13 -13.06 -5.24 11.55
C THR A 13 -12.52 -4.68 12.88
N THR A 14 -11.54 -5.38 13.44
CA THR A 14 -10.79 -5.01 14.64
C THR A 14 -9.30 -5.15 14.35
N LYS A 15 -8.44 -4.52 15.16
CA LYS A 15 -6.98 -4.65 15.01
C LYS A 15 -6.56 -6.13 14.98
N ASP A 16 -7.02 -6.91 15.96
CA ASP A 16 -6.71 -8.34 16.05
C ASP A 16 -7.27 -9.14 14.87
N GLY A 17 -8.44 -8.76 14.35
CA GLY A 17 -9.01 -9.39 13.16
C GLY A 17 -8.17 -9.15 11.90
N VAL A 18 -7.63 -7.94 11.74
CA VAL A 18 -6.69 -7.63 10.65
C VAL A 18 -5.37 -8.37 10.83
N VAL A 19 -4.80 -8.40 12.04
CA VAL A 19 -3.56 -9.13 12.31
C VAL A 19 -3.73 -10.61 11.95
N HIS A 20 -4.80 -11.27 12.42
CA HIS A 20 -5.07 -12.67 12.06
C HIS A 20 -5.24 -12.87 10.54
N ALA A 21 -5.88 -11.94 9.84
CA ALA A 21 -6.04 -12.00 8.39
C ALA A 21 -4.68 -11.92 7.64
N VAL A 22 -3.78 -11.05 8.11
CA VAL A 22 -2.45 -10.88 7.51
C VAL A 22 -1.54 -12.07 7.87
N ASP A 23 -1.58 -12.55 9.11
CA ASP A 23 -0.85 -13.74 9.54
C ASP A 23 -1.29 -14.97 8.73
N ALA A 24 -2.60 -15.15 8.51
CA ALA A 24 -3.12 -16.24 7.69
C ALA A 24 -2.62 -16.17 6.23
N LEU A 25 -2.49 -14.96 5.66
CA LEU A 25 -1.92 -14.77 4.32
C LEU A 25 -0.44 -15.14 4.30
N VAL A 26 0.36 -14.66 5.26
CA VAL A 26 1.80 -14.91 5.34
C VAL A 26 2.07 -16.40 5.58
N ASP A 27 1.35 -17.03 6.51
CA ASP A 27 1.49 -18.46 6.81
C ASP A 27 1.13 -19.33 5.60
N ALA A 28 0.09 -18.96 4.84
CA ALA A 28 -0.33 -19.68 3.65
C ALA A 28 0.67 -19.54 2.50
N LEU A 29 1.34 -18.39 2.37
CA LEU A 29 2.37 -18.17 1.35
C LEU A 29 3.70 -18.84 1.73
N GLY A 30 4.03 -18.92 3.02
CA GLY A 30 5.29 -19.50 3.49
C GLY A 30 6.50 -18.85 2.82
N HIS A 31 7.34 -19.64 2.17
CA HIS A 31 8.52 -19.15 1.44
C HIS A 31 8.23 -18.66 0.01
N ALA A 32 6.97 -18.69 -0.45
CA ALA A 32 6.62 -18.25 -1.79
C ALA A 32 6.63 -16.71 -1.94
N ALA A 33 6.54 -15.98 -0.82
CA ALA A 33 6.54 -14.52 -0.81
C ALA A 33 7.03 -13.98 0.54
N ASP A 34 7.80 -12.89 0.49
CA ASP A 34 8.20 -12.12 1.67
C ASP A 34 7.25 -10.95 1.90
N LEU A 35 6.85 -10.73 3.16
CA LEU A 35 6.10 -9.54 3.53
C LEU A 35 7.01 -8.28 3.51
N VAL A 36 6.67 -7.32 2.65
CA VAL A 36 7.36 -6.02 2.55
C VAL A 36 6.75 -4.98 3.48
N GLU A 37 5.44 -4.85 3.48
CA GLU A 37 4.76 -4.01 4.47
C GLU A 37 3.27 -4.30 4.50
N THR A 38 2.64 -3.90 5.59
CA THR A 38 1.18 -3.90 5.74
C THR A 38 0.74 -2.55 6.27
N GLN A 39 -0.29 -1.99 5.64
CA GLN A 39 -0.87 -0.72 6.00
C GLN A 39 -2.36 -0.93 6.25
N VAL A 40 -2.80 -0.65 7.47
CA VAL A 40 -4.16 -0.94 7.93
C VAL A 40 -4.93 0.36 8.08
N THR A 41 -6.13 0.43 7.53
CA THR A 41 -6.99 1.60 7.73
C THR A 41 -7.31 1.76 9.22
N ALA A 42 -7.48 2.98 9.71
CA ALA A 42 -7.74 3.24 11.14
C ALA A 42 -9.01 2.53 11.67
N SER A 43 -9.99 2.28 10.78
CA SER A 43 -11.19 1.49 11.03
C SER A 43 -10.97 -0.03 11.13
N ALA A 44 -9.75 -0.51 10.87
CA ALA A 44 -9.41 -1.93 10.73
C ALA A 44 -10.30 -2.68 9.73
N SER A 45 -10.85 -1.98 8.73
CA SER A 45 -11.76 -2.55 7.73
C SER A 45 -11.06 -3.00 6.46
N ARG A 46 -9.80 -2.58 6.26
CA ARG A 46 -8.99 -2.97 5.12
C ARG A 46 -7.50 -2.96 5.47
N ALA A 47 -6.76 -3.90 4.90
CA ALA A 47 -5.31 -3.90 4.90
C ALA A 47 -4.79 -3.89 3.46
N PHE A 48 -3.77 -3.08 3.21
CA PHE A 48 -2.98 -3.07 1.98
C PHE A 48 -1.67 -3.79 2.28
N VAL A 49 -1.44 -4.92 1.62
CA VAL A 49 -0.29 -5.79 1.86
C VAL A 49 0.61 -5.76 0.63
N ILE A 50 1.88 -5.43 0.83
CA ILE A 50 2.90 -5.49 -0.21
C ILE A 50 3.74 -6.75 0.03
N LEU A 51 3.80 -7.59 -1.00
CA LEU A 51 4.54 -8.84 -1.02
C LEU A 51 5.68 -8.73 -2.04
N ASP A 52 6.83 -9.30 -1.70
CA ASP A 52 7.94 -9.51 -2.63
C ASP A 52 8.00 -11.00 -2.96
N ALA A 53 7.69 -11.37 -4.20
CA ALA A 53 7.52 -12.76 -4.61
C ALA A 53 8.07 -13.01 -6.01
N ASP A 54 8.48 -14.23 -6.31
CA ASP A 54 8.98 -14.57 -7.66
C ASP A 54 7.86 -14.63 -8.70
N ALA A 55 6.64 -14.98 -8.28
CA ALA A 55 5.48 -15.17 -9.14
C ALA A 55 4.17 -14.81 -8.43
N ALA A 56 3.14 -14.46 -9.21
CA ALA A 56 1.81 -14.13 -8.72
C ALA A 56 0.97 -15.37 -8.36
N ASP A 57 1.22 -16.52 -8.99
CA ASP A 57 0.36 -17.72 -8.92
C ASP A 57 0.01 -18.18 -7.50
N PRO A 58 0.94 -18.21 -6.51
CA PRO A 58 0.59 -18.58 -5.14
C PRO A 58 -0.42 -17.61 -4.53
N ILE A 59 -0.25 -16.31 -4.78
CA ILE A 59 -1.13 -15.25 -4.28
C ILE A 59 -2.48 -15.29 -5.00
N GLU A 60 -2.49 -15.52 -6.32
CA GLU A 60 -3.72 -15.70 -7.11
C GLU A 60 -4.54 -16.88 -6.62
N THR A 61 -3.87 -18.00 -6.32
CA THR A 61 -4.53 -19.20 -5.78
C THR A 61 -5.25 -18.87 -4.47
N LEU A 62 -4.57 -18.20 -3.53
CA LEU A 62 -5.19 -17.77 -2.27
C LEU A 62 -6.33 -16.78 -2.47
N ALA A 63 -6.20 -15.86 -3.45
CA ALA A 63 -7.27 -14.92 -3.78
C ALA A 63 -8.55 -15.64 -4.27
N GLN A 64 -8.39 -16.76 -4.98
CA GLN A 64 -9.50 -17.58 -5.50
C GLN A 64 -10.09 -18.53 -4.47
N THR A 65 -9.24 -19.15 -3.64
CA THR A 65 -9.69 -20.14 -2.63
C THR A 65 -10.17 -19.48 -1.34
N GLY A 66 -9.78 -18.23 -1.10
CA GLY A 66 -10.01 -17.52 0.16
C GLY A 66 -9.06 -17.95 1.27
N LEU A 67 -9.14 -17.23 2.39
CA LEU A 67 -8.34 -17.43 3.60
C LEU A 67 -9.24 -17.35 4.84
N PRO A 68 -8.96 -18.14 5.90
CA PRO A 68 -9.67 -18.02 7.17
C PRO A 68 -9.59 -16.60 7.74
N GLY A 69 -10.72 -16.07 8.21
CA GLY A 69 -10.77 -14.72 8.78
C GLY A 69 -10.71 -13.58 7.76
N VAL A 70 -10.63 -13.89 6.47
CA VAL A 70 -10.61 -12.90 5.37
C VAL A 70 -11.94 -12.97 4.62
N ALA A 71 -12.71 -11.88 4.67
CA ALA A 71 -13.96 -11.75 3.93
C ALA A 71 -13.71 -11.50 2.44
N THR A 72 -12.65 -10.79 2.09
CA THR A 72 -12.26 -10.55 0.70
C THR A 72 -10.75 -10.40 0.60
N ILE A 73 -10.17 -11.03 -0.41
CA ILE A 73 -8.78 -10.88 -0.84
C ILE A 73 -8.80 -10.56 -2.34
N THR A 74 -8.10 -9.51 -2.76
CA THR A 74 -8.00 -9.19 -4.19
C THR A 74 -7.00 -10.09 -4.90
N ALA A 75 -7.16 -10.27 -6.21
CA ALA A 75 -6.08 -10.78 -7.04
C ALA A 75 -4.82 -9.88 -6.87
N PRO A 76 -3.61 -10.47 -6.91
CA PRO A 76 -2.37 -9.71 -6.81
C PRO A 76 -2.26 -8.74 -7.98
N ALA A 77 -1.84 -7.51 -7.68
CA ALA A 77 -1.49 -6.52 -8.68
C ALA A 77 0.01 -6.27 -8.62
N ALA A 78 0.73 -6.47 -9.73
CA ALA A 78 2.14 -6.09 -9.81
C ALA A 78 2.28 -4.57 -9.60
N VAL A 79 3.20 -4.15 -8.74
CA VAL A 79 3.42 -2.75 -8.39
C VAL A 79 4.89 -2.36 -8.47
N ARG A 80 5.12 -1.08 -8.70
CA ARG A 80 6.43 -0.44 -8.63
C ARG A 80 6.49 0.51 -7.44
N LEU A 81 7.53 0.36 -6.61
CA LEU A 81 7.87 1.31 -5.57
C LEU A 81 8.51 2.56 -6.19
N VAL A 82 8.05 3.74 -5.78
CA VAL A 82 8.58 5.03 -6.25
C VAL A 82 8.74 5.99 -5.08
N GLY A 83 9.93 6.60 -4.98
CA GLY A 83 10.26 7.59 -3.96
C GLY A 83 10.86 7.04 -2.67
N ALA A 84 11.10 5.73 -2.59
CA ALA A 84 11.80 5.08 -1.49
C ALA A 84 12.61 3.88 -2.00
N ASP A 85 13.58 3.44 -1.22
CA ASP A 85 14.37 2.22 -1.47
C ASP A 85 13.70 0.99 -0.82
N LEU A 86 13.67 -0.14 -1.54
CA LEU A 86 12.98 -1.34 -1.06
C LEU A 86 13.66 -1.94 0.19
N ASP A 87 14.99 -1.95 0.24
CA ASP A 87 15.73 -2.52 1.36
C ASP A 87 15.55 -1.64 2.61
N GLU A 88 15.49 -0.32 2.43
CA GLU A 88 15.12 0.62 3.50
C GLU A 88 13.69 0.38 4.01
N ILE A 89 12.70 0.17 3.13
CA ILE A 89 11.33 -0.17 3.54
C ILE A 89 11.31 -1.48 4.33
N LYS A 90 12.03 -2.51 3.84
CA LYS A 90 12.10 -3.81 4.52
C LYS A 90 12.77 -3.72 5.88
N ALA A 91 13.79 -2.89 6.02
CA ALA A 91 14.54 -2.72 7.26
C ALA A 91 13.80 -1.86 8.28
N ALA A 92 13.28 -0.69 7.86
CA ALA A 92 12.69 0.30 8.76
C ALA A 92 11.20 0.04 9.04
N ARG A 93 10.49 -0.62 8.12
CA ARG A 93 9.03 -0.81 8.14
C ARG A 93 8.29 0.50 8.48
N PRO A 94 8.51 1.58 7.72
CA PRO A 94 8.07 2.90 8.11
C PRO A 94 6.54 3.00 8.14
N GLU A 95 6.03 3.57 9.23
CA GLU A 95 4.62 3.92 9.33
C GLU A 95 4.26 5.09 8.40
N ALA A 96 2.98 5.16 8.05
CA ALA A 96 2.39 6.31 7.40
C ALA A 96 1.13 6.69 8.16
N SER A 97 0.81 7.98 8.21
CA SER A 97 -0.41 8.46 8.84
C SER A 97 -1.63 8.34 7.92
N HIS A 98 -1.41 8.46 6.60
CA HIS A 98 -2.47 8.50 5.61
C HIS A 98 -2.07 7.79 4.30
N LEU A 99 -3.07 7.22 3.63
CA LEU A 99 -2.97 6.59 2.32
C LEU A 99 -4.00 7.20 1.36
N VAL A 100 -3.53 7.71 0.23
CA VAL A 100 -4.36 8.14 -0.90
C VAL A 100 -4.34 7.07 -1.97
N GLU A 101 -5.51 6.67 -2.44
CA GLU A 101 -5.66 5.93 -3.69
C GLU A 101 -6.06 6.90 -4.79
N TRP A 102 -5.36 6.82 -5.91
CA TRP A 102 -5.68 7.57 -7.12
C TRP A 102 -5.90 6.59 -8.28
N ASP A 103 -7.09 6.67 -8.87
CA ASP A 103 -7.42 5.94 -10.10
C ASP A 103 -6.79 6.70 -11.26
N LEU A 104 -5.85 6.05 -11.94
CA LEU A 104 -5.07 6.67 -12.98
C LEU A 104 -5.93 6.78 -14.26
N PRO A 105 -5.83 7.88 -15.01
CA PRO A 105 -6.63 8.05 -16.22
C PRO A 105 -6.21 7.06 -17.30
N ASP A 106 -7.19 6.58 -18.07
CA ASP A 106 -6.96 5.70 -19.21
C ASP A 106 -5.92 6.28 -20.18
N GLY A 107 -5.02 5.43 -20.66
CA GLY A 107 -3.97 5.80 -21.60
C GLY A 107 -2.74 6.50 -20.98
N LEU A 108 -2.69 6.70 -19.66
CA LEU A 108 -1.47 7.13 -18.98
C LEU A 108 -0.45 5.98 -18.93
N ASP A 109 0.73 6.18 -19.51
CA ASP A 109 1.83 5.23 -19.41
C ASP A 109 2.75 5.50 -18.20
N MET A 110 3.50 4.47 -17.81
CA MET A 110 4.42 4.53 -16.67
C MET A 110 5.53 5.60 -16.84
N PRO A 111 6.21 5.73 -18.01
CA PRO A 111 7.20 6.79 -18.19
C PRO A 111 6.63 8.21 -18.00
N THR A 112 5.44 8.49 -18.54
CA THR A 112 4.76 9.77 -18.39
C THR A 112 4.36 10.00 -16.94
N TYR A 113 3.85 8.98 -16.26
CA TYR A 113 3.55 9.04 -14.83
C TYR A 113 4.78 9.41 -14.00
N LEU A 114 5.91 8.73 -14.22
CA LEU A 114 7.15 8.99 -13.49
C LEU A 114 7.73 10.38 -13.77
N ALA A 115 7.70 10.84 -15.02
CA ALA A 115 8.11 12.18 -15.39
C ALA A 115 7.25 13.26 -14.70
N ARG A 116 5.93 13.08 -14.68
CA ARG A 116 5.00 13.96 -13.96
C ARG A 116 5.29 13.97 -12.46
N LYS A 117 5.54 12.80 -11.87
CA LYS A 117 5.85 12.69 -10.44
C LYS A 117 7.14 13.42 -10.11
N ALA A 118 8.22 13.20 -10.87
CA ALA A 118 9.49 13.88 -10.68
C ALA A 118 9.37 15.41 -10.77
N ALA A 119 8.60 15.92 -11.74
CA ALA A 119 8.38 17.35 -11.91
C ALA A 119 7.55 17.98 -10.77
N LYS A 120 6.64 17.21 -10.17
CA LYS A 120 5.68 17.70 -9.17
C LYS A 120 6.13 17.48 -7.73
N THR A 121 6.98 16.49 -7.45
CA THR A 121 7.48 16.23 -6.08
C THR A 121 8.06 17.46 -5.38
N PRO A 122 8.87 18.34 -6.04
CA PRO A 122 9.38 19.54 -5.38
C PRO A 122 8.30 20.52 -4.91
N LEU A 123 7.08 20.43 -5.45
CA LEU A 123 6.00 21.32 -5.05
C LEU A 123 5.50 21.06 -3.62
N TYR A 124 5.77 19.87 -3.04
CA TYR A 124 5.44 19.58 -1.65
C TYR A 124 6.12 20.54 -0.65
N ASP A 125 7.18 21.25 -1.04
CA ASP A 125 7.79 22.31 -0.21
C ASP A 125 6.81 23.45 0.14
N GLN A 126 5.68 23.56 -0.56
CA GLN A 126 4.61 24.52 -0.27
C GLN A 126 3.67 24.07 0.86
N VAL A 127 3.77 22.82 1.33
CA VAL A 127 2.97 22.23 2.42
C VAL A 127 3.89 21.56 3.44
N PRO A 128 4.71 22.34 4.17
CA PRO A 128 5.79 21.81 5.02
C PRO A 128 5.30 20.93 6.18
N GLU A 129 4.02 20.99 6.53
CA GLU A 129 3.40 20.11 7.51
C GLU A 129 3.12 18.69 6.99
N VAL A 130 3.31 18.43 5.69
CA VAL A 130 3.10 17.13 5.05
C VAL A 130 4.41 16.57 4.49
N SER A 131 4.73 15.33 4.86
CA SER A 131 5.79 14.57 4.21
C SER A 131 5.19 13.53 3.27
N PHE A 132 5.49 13.65 1.97
CA PHE A 132 5.26 12.55 1.03
C PHE A 132 6.30 11.45 1.28
N LEU A 133 5.85 10.22 1.54
CA LEU A 133 6.74 9.12 1.94
C LEU A 133 7.11 8.25 0.74
N ARG A 134 6.11 7.64 0.09
CA ARG A 134 6.32 6.68 -0.99
C ARG A 134 5.07 6.46 -1.83
N THR A 135 5.24 5.84 -2.98
CA THR A 135 4.14 5.38 -3.83
C THR A 135 4.34 3.95 -4.30
N TYR A 136 3.29 3.15 -4.24
CA TYR A 136 3.15 1.92 -5.02
C TYR A 136 2.21 2.18 -6.19
N VAL A 137 2.74 2.19 -7.41
CA VAL A 137 1.93 2.32 -8.64
C VAL A 137 1.76 0.95 -9.28
N ARG A 138 0.54 0.56 -9.65
CA ARG A 138 0.33 -0.70 -10.37
C ARG A 138 0.95 -0.64 -11.76
N GLU A 139 1.58 -1.73 -12.18
CA GLU A 139 2.20 -1.87 -13.51
C GLU A 139 1.14 -1.87 -14.64
N ASP A 140 -0.10 -2.23 -14.34
CA ASP A 140 -1.24 -2.13 -15.27
C ASP A 140 -1.82 -0.71 -15.38
N MET A 141 -1.25 0.26 -14.66
CA MET A 141 -1.67 1.66 -14.67
C MET A 141 -3.13 1.89 -14.27
N VAL A 142 -3.76 0.99 -13.50
CA VAL A 142 -5.14 1.18 -13.01
C VAL A 142 -5.20 2.15 -11.84
N LYS A 143 -4.29 2.01 -10.88
CA LYS A 143 -4.23 2.90 -9.70
C LYS A 143 -2.84 2.99 -9.09
N CYS A 144 -2.64 3.99 -8.23
CA CYS A 144 -1.50 4.07 -7.32
C CYS A 144 -1.94 4.33 -5.88
N LEU A 145 -1.13 3.87 -4.92
CA LEU A 145 -1.23 4.14 -3.50
C LEU A 145 -0.13 5.12 -3.09
N CYS A 146 -0.48 6.31 -2.59
CA CYS A 146 0.46 7.32 -2.10
C CYS A 146 0.38 7.46 -0.58
N PHE A 147 1.53 7.41 0.08
CA PHE A 147 1.65 7.42 1.53
C PHE A 147 2.16 8.75 2.03
N TYR A 148 1.56 9.24 3.12
CA TYR A 148 1.86 10.55 3.69
C TYR A 148 2.02 10.46 5.21
N ASP A 149 2.93 11.26 5.74
CA ASP A 149 2.90 11.72 7.12
C ASP A 149 2.31 13.13 7.16
N ALA A 150 1.22 13.32 7.91
CA ALA A 150 0.44 14.55 7.92
C ALA A 150 -0.38 14.65 9.21
N PRO A 151 -0.66 15.87 9.71
CA PRO A 151 -1.41 16.07 10.95
C PRO A 151 -2.89 15.68 10.82
N ASP A 152 -3.47 15.83 9.62
CA ASP A 152 -4.88 15.56 9.36
C ASP A 152 -5.14 15.32 7.86
N VAL A 153 -6.37 14.89 7.56
CA VAL A 153 -6.87 14.66 6.20
C VAL A 153 -6.82 15.92 5.34
N ASP A 154 -7.12 17.09 5.90
CA ASP A 154 -7.15 18.34 5.15
C ASP A 154 -5.75 18.74 4.66
N ALA A 155 -4.71 18.46 5.45
CA ALA A 155 -3.32 18.65 5.07
C ALA A 155 -2.95 17.74 3.88
N VAL A 156 -3.38 16.48 3.89
CA VAL A 156 -3.18 15.57 2.75
C VAL A 156 -3.88 16.10 1.50
N VAL A 157 -5.12 16.61 1.62
CA VAL A 157 -5.84 17.21 0.48
C VAL A 157 -5.09 18.42 -0.07
N ARG A 158 -4.63 19.35 0.77
CA ARG A 158 -3.79 20.49 0.33
C ARG A 158 -2.53 20.03 -0.41
N ALA A 159 -1.86 19.01 0.11
CA ALA A 159 -0.67 18.44 -0.52
C ALA A 159 -0.97 17.87 -1.92
N ARG A 160 -2.12 17.21 -2.09
CA ARG A 160 -2.60 16.67 -3.37
C ARG A 160 -2.97 17.77 -4.37
N ASP A 161 -3.56 18.87 -3.91
CA ASP A 161 -3.91 20.02 -4.73
C ASP A 161 -2.67 20.71 -5.30
N VAL A 162 -1.64 20.91 -4.48
CA VAL A 162 -0.37 21.54 -4.88
C VAL A 162 0.33 20.76 -6.00
N VAL A 163 0.27 19.42 -5.96
CA VAL A 163 0.79 18.58 -7.04
C VAL A 163 -0.25 18.30 -8.14
N SER A 164 -1.43 18.92 -8.07
CA SER A 164 -2.56 18.71 -9.00
C SER A 164 -2.81 17.23 -9.29
N ALA A 165 -2.92 16.42 -8.24
CA ALA A 165 -3.13 14.98 -8.33
C ALA A 165 -4.44 14.59 -7.62
N PRO A 166 -5.44 14.05 -8.32
CA PRO A 166 -6.77 13.74 -7.75
C PRO A 166 -6.72 12.80 -6.55
N VAL A 167 -7.74 12.88 -5.68
CA VAL A 167 -7.98 11.94 -4.58
C VAL A 167 -9.25 11.16 -4.90
N ASN A 168 -9.14 9.86 -5.15
CA ASN A 168 -10.33 9.00 -5.32
C ASN A 168 -10.77 8.44 -3.98
N ARG A 169 -9.81 7.99 -3.16
CA ARG A 169 -10.03 7.48 -1.81
C ARG A 169 -8.91 7.96 -0.92
N LEU A 170 -9.22 8.28 0.33
CA LEU A 170 -8.27 8.72 1.34
C LEU A 170 -8.58 8.00 2.65
N HIS A 171 -7.55 7.38 3.22
CA HIS A 171 -7.65 6.60 4.45
C HIS A 171 -6.70 7.19 5.48
N ALA A 172 -7.21 7.49 6.68
CA ALA A 172 -6.35 7.53 7.86
C ALA A 172 -5.88 6.10 8.15
N LEU A 173 -4.60 5.95 8.46
CA LEU A 173 -4.00 4.67 8.80
C LEU A 173 -3.92 4.53 10.32
N GLY A 174 -4.18 3.32 10.80
CA GLY A 174 -3.90 2.97 12.19
C GLY A 174 -2.41 2.69 12.36
N GLN A 175 -1.88 2.86 13.57
CA GLN A 175 -0.55 2.33 13.91
C GLN A 175 -0.48 0.85 13.53
N SER A 176 0.58 0.47 12.81
CA SER A 176 0.69 -0.87 12.24
C SER A 176 0.89 -1.88 13.38
N ALA A 177 -0.16 -2.61 13.72
CA ALA A 177 -0.11 -3.68 14.71
C ALA A 177 0.63 -4.93 14.18
N VAL A 178 0.89 -5.00 12.87
CA VAL A 178 1.55 -6.14 12.23
C VAL A 178 3.06 -5.99 12.37
N THR A 179 3.56 -6.23 13.58
CA THR A 179 4.94 -6.68 13.76
C THR A 179 4.89 -8.19 13.56
N THR A 180 4.99 -8.69 12.33
CA THR A 180 5.28 -10.12 12.15
C THR A 180 6.64 -10.34 12.80
N GLY A 181 6.60 -10.83 14.04
CA GLY A 181 7.77 -11.17 14.81
C GLY A 181 8.62 -12.09 13.97
N VAL A 182 9.89 -11.73 13.82
CA VAL A 182 10.95 -12.55 13.25
C VAL A 182 10.80 -13.96 13.82
N ARG A 183 10.24 -14.89 13.04
CA ARG A 183 10.52 -16.31 13.23
C ARG A 183 11.73 -16.60 12.37
N ARG A 184 12.85 -16.75 13.09
CA ARG A 184 14.12 -17.27 12.58
C ARG A 184 13.95 -18.61 11.88
#